data_AF-A0A7K0UZ99-F1
#
_entry.id   AF-A0A7K0UZ99-F1
#
_cell.length_a   1.000
_cell.length_b   1.000
_cell.length_c   1.000
_cell.angle_alpha   90.00
_cell.angle_beta   90.00
_cell.angle_gamma   90.00
#
_symmetry.space_group_name_H-M   'P 1'
#
loop_
_entity.id
_entity.type
_entity.pdbx_description
1 polymer ?
#
loop_
_entity_poly.entity_id
_entity_poly.type
_entity_poly.pdbx_seq_one_letter_code
_entity_poly.pdbx_strand_id
1 'polypeptide(L)'
;MTEVTTPKDAPPTEAPNSKAEPAAPDTTGTNQQRVRFSMRAKMLLAFVSVFTVIFVLLGVLTVNEVVGQAEKQLKKQNRETAIGAAKLISGDDMLKLQQEIPVGVPSKFFPKNFPTDNALYRELCQQLVDLRTAVPNASPYTFFQDPKTKKLLWETTYVYDPPEDWAAPFRGDVTELVGPETGLTYQLMLKSVNQVVDQPPYAESSGKRWESTYAPIKDSKGNNVAVLGVDFAMDYVETVRNEALKGILPILLLSYAVLIIMVLVLATWLTRPLKRLTVASQRIADGDYETEMDQPSTSRFADEMAVLSSTFALMVEKVRIRERNLASQVRRLTVQIDAKKREQSVAELTDSDFFSDILEKGKALREGFVAEVKPGGSADAATDAPGDTEA
;
A
#
# COMPACT_ATOMS: atom_id res chain seq x y z
N MET A 1 37.26 -71.67 8.41
CA MET A 1 36.27 -72.58 9.00
C MET A 1 34.92 -71.90 8.85
N THR A 2 34.15 -72.19 7.79
CA THR A 2 33.08 -73.23 7.74
C THR A 2 32.03 -72.93 8.81
N GLU A 3 30.73 -72.82 8.56
CA GLU A 3 29.82 -73.51 7.62
C GLU A 3 28.43 -72.79 7.78
N VAL A 4 27.61 -72.59 6.74
CA VAL A 4 26.48 -73.46 6.31
C VAL A 4 25.31 -73.41 7.32
N THR A 5 24.09 -72.97 6.98
CA THR A 5 23.11 -73.68 6.15
C THR A 5 21.95 -72.79 5.70
N THR A 6 21.44 -73.06 4.49
CA THR A 6 20.12 -72.71 3.96
C THR A 6 19.06 -73.78 4.35
N PRO A 7 17.83 -73.83 3.78
CA PRO A 7 16.55 -73.69 4.48
C PRO A 7 15.81 -75.04 4.60
N LYS A 8 14.63 -75.06 5.25
CA LYS A 8 13.80 -76.27 5.31
C LYS A 8 12.30 -75.98 5.16
N ASP A 9 11.78 -76.51 4.05
CA ASP A 9 10.45 -77.09 3.79
C ASP A 9 9.18 -76.22 3.76
N ALA A 10 8.64 -76.08 2.54
CA ALA A 10 7.22 -75.95 2.22
C ALA A 10 6.51 -77.32 2.36
N PRO A 11 5.17 -77.41 2.53
CA PRO A 11 4.24 -77.53 1.36
C PRO A 11 2.79 -77.06 1.67
N PRO A 12 1.74 -77.38 0.86
CA PRO A 12 1.54 -77.18 -0.57
C PRO A 12 0.27 -76.34 -0.92
N THR A 13 0.17 -76.03 -2.21
CA THR A 13 -0.93 -75.45 -3.04
C THR A 13 -2.39 -75.72 -2.66
N GLU A 14 -3.22 -74.66 -2.70
CA GLU A 14 -4.57 -74.66 -3.28
C GLU A 14 -5.08 -73.20 -3.51
N ALA A 15 -5.54 -72.92 -4.74
CA ALA A 15 -6.42 -71.79 -5.08
C ALA A 15 -7.78 -72.43 -5.44
N PRO A 16 -8.97 -71.80 -5.27
CA PRO A 16 -9.25 -70.45 -5.78
C PRO A 16 -10.37 -69.62 -5.08
N ASN A 17 -10.46 -68.34 -5.47
CA ASN A 17 -11.69 -67.53 -5.63
C ASN A 17 -12.50 -67.05 -4.39
N SER A 18 -12.53 -65.74 -4.13
CA SER A 18 -13.75 -64.91 -3.96
C SER A 18 -13.45 -63.52 -3.36
N LYS A 19 -13.79 -62.48 -4.15
CA LYS A 19 -14.24 -61.13 -3.76
C LYS A 19 -13.37 -60.26 -2.83
N ALA A 20 -12.74 -59.25 -3.42
CA ALA A 20 -12.92 -57.84 -3.01
C ALA A 20 -12.42 -56.91 -4.12
N GLU A 21 -13.35 -56.21 -4.75
CA GLU A 21 -13.13 -55.10 -5.67
C GLU A 21 -12.52 -53.92 -4.87
N PRO A 22 -11.35 -53.37 -5.25
CA PRO A 22 -10.80 -52.22 -4.56
C PRO A 22 -11.61 -50.97 -4.94
N ALA A 23 -12.17 -50.33 -3.91
CA ALA A 23 -12.99 -49.13 -4.00
C ALA A 23 -12.31 -48.05 -4.84
N ALA A 24 -13.09 -47.44 -5.74
CA ALA A 24 -12.72 -46.27 -6.53
C ALA A 24 -12.22 -45.13 -5.62
N PRO A 25 -11.22 -44.33 -6.05
CA PRO A 25 -10.78 -43.17 -5.30
C PRO A 25 -11.94 -42.18 -5.18
N ASP A 26 -12.29 -41.85 -3.94
CA ASP A 26 -13.32 -40.90 -3.57
C ASP A 26 -13.04 -39.54 -4.22
N THR A 27 -13.76 -39.22 -5.29
CA THR A 27 -13.75 -37.89 -5.92
C THR A 27 -14.61 -36.93 -5.12
N THR A 28 -14.30 -36.74 -3.85
CA THR A 28 -14.77 -35.56 -3.09
C THR A 28 -13.81 -34.41 -3.38
N GLY A 29 -13.84 -33.96 -4.64
CA GLY A 29 -13.21 -32.71 -5.03
C GLY A 29 -13.87 -31.58 -4.26
N THR A 30 -13.21 -31.11 -3.21
CA THR A 30 -13.55 -29.87 -2.51
C THR A 30 -13.63 -28.77 -3.56
N ASN A 31 -14.85 -28.33 -3.86
CA ASN A 31 -15.15 -27.22 -4.73
C ASN A 31 -14.67 -25.93 -4.05
N GLN A 32 -13.35 -25.72 -3.98
CA GLN A 32 -12.79 -24.41 -3.75
C GLN A 32 -13.13 -23.59 -5.00
N GLN A 33 -14.30 -22.96 -4.99
CA GLN A 33 -14.60 -21.85 -5.88
C GLN A 33 -13.53 -20.78 -5.63
N ARG A 34 -12.41 -20.88 -6.36
CA ARG A 34 -11.38 -19.85 -6.39
C ARG A 34 -12.06 -18.60 -6.92
N VAL A 35 -12.35 -17.65 -6.04
CA VAL A 35 -12.94 -16.36 -6.40
C VAL A 35 -12.07 -15.74 -7.50
N ARG A 36 -12.57 -15.75 -8.74
CA ARG A 36 -11.84 -15.26 -9.91
C ARG A 36 -11.97 -13.75 -9.96
N PHE A 37 -11.09 -13.06 -9.25
CA PHE A 37 -10.94 -11.61 -9.40
C PHE A 37 -10.44 -11.26 -10.80
N SER A 38 -11.06 -10.25 -11.43
CA SER A 38 -10.56 -9.69 -12.69
C SER A 38 -9.13 -9.16 -12.51
N MET A 39 -8.30 -9.19 -13.56
CA MET A 39 -6.93 -8.65 -13.50
C MET A 39 -6.88 -7.21 -12.97
N ARG A 40 -7.92 -6.40 -13.28
CA ARG A 40 -8.09 -5.04 -12.76
C ARG A 40 -8.21 -5.01 -11.24
N ALA A 41 -9.03 -5.89 -10.67
CA ALA A 41 -9.24 -5.96 -9.24
C ALA A 41 -7.98 -6.42 -8.48
N LYS A 42 -7.21 -7.36 -9.06
CA LYS A 42 -5.94 -7.81 -8.48
C LYS A 42 -4.89 -6.70 -8.47
N MET A 43 -4.74 -6.00 -9.59
CA MET A 43 -3.82 -4.86 -9.70
C MET A 43 -4.25 -3.73 -8.76
N LEU A 44 -5.53 -3.41 -8.72
CA LEU A 44 -6.07 -2.37 -7.84
C LEU A 44 -5.81 -2.72 -6.37
N LEU A 45 -6.11 -3.94 -5.93
CA LEU A 45 -5.83 -4.38 -4.56
C LEU A 45 -4.34 -4.31 -4.22
N ALA A 46 -3.45 -4.69 -5.13
CA ALA A 46 -2.00 -4.64 -4.91
C ALA A 46 -1.47 -3.20 -4.80
N PHE A 47 -1.91 -2.29 -5.67
CA PHE A 47 -1.50 -0.89 -5.59
C PHE A 47 -2.10 -0.21 -4.36
N VAL A 48 -3.40 -0.42 -4.12
CA VAL A 48 -4.09 0.15 -2.96
C VAL A 48 -3.45 -0.30 -1.65
N SER A 49 -3.08 -1.57 -1.50
CA SER A 49 -2.44 -2.05 -0.27
C SER A 49 -1.08 -1.39 -0.04
N VAL A 50 -0.21 -1.35 -1.05
CA VAL A 50 1.12 -0.71 -0.95
C VAL A 50 0.99 0.77 -0.63
N PHE A 51 0.13 1.49 -1.36
CA PHE A 51 -0.06 2.92 -1.11
C PHE A 51 -0.70 3.18 0.25
N THR A 52 -1.64 2.35 0.72
CA THR A 52 -2.21 2.50 2.06
C THR A 52 -1.13 2.47 3.13
N VAL A 53 -0.20 1.50 3.04
CA VAL A 53 0.92 1.41 3.98
C VAL A 53 1.80 2.66 3.92
N ILE A 54 2.11 3.15 2.71
CA ILE A 54 2.91 4.38 2.52
C ILE A 54 2.20 5.60 3.13
N PHE A 55 0.90 5.77 2.89
CA PHE A 55 0.13 6.91 3.40
C PHE A 55 0.01 6.87 4.92
N VAL A 56 -0.24 5.70 5.51
CA VAL A 56 -0.26 5.54 6.96
C VAL A 56 1.10 5.87 7.55
N LEU A 57 2.19 5.34 6.97
CA LEU A 57 3.55 5.63 7.42
C LEU A 57 3.85 7.13 7.32
N LEU A 58 3.55 7.77 6.19
CA LEU A 58 3.77 9.19 5.98
C LEU A 58 2.96 10.05 6.96
N GLY A 59 1.70 9.67 7.21
CA GLY A 59 0.84 10.33 8.19
C GLY A 59 1.41 10.26 9.60
N VAL A 60 1.84 9.07 10.03
CA VAL A 60 2.48 8.86 11.34
C VAL A 60 3.79 9.64 11.46
N LEU A 61 4.66 9.59 10.44
CA LEU A 61 5.91 10.33 10.42
C LEU A 61 5.68 11.84 10.52
N THR A 62 4.71 12.37 9.76
CA THR A 62 4.41 13.80 9.76
C THR A 62 3.86 14.27 11.10
N VAL A 63 2.90 13.53 11.68
CA VAL A 63 2.34 13.88 12.99
C VAL A 63 3.42 13.80 14.07
N ASN A 64 4.28 12.77 14.05
CA ASN A 64 5.37 12.64 15.01
C ASN A 64 6.40 13.77 14.87
N GLU A 65 6.72 14.20 13.66
CA GLU A 65 7.64 15.31 13.43
C GLU A 65 7.04 16.64 13.93
N VAL A 66 5.78 16.93 13.60
CA VAL A 66 5.09 18.16 14.06
C VAL A 66 4.99 18.20 15.58
N VAL A 67 4.57 17.10 16.21
CA VAL A 67 4.49 17.00 17.67
C VAL A 67 5.88 17.10 18.30
N GLY A 68 6.88 16.43 17.74
CA GLY A 68 8.25 16.49 18.22
C GLY A 68 8.87 17.90 18.13
N GLN A 69 8.50 18.68 17.12
CA GLN A 69 8.90 20.09 17.03
C GLN A 69 8.22 20.94 18.11
N ALA A 70 6.93 20.73 18.35
CA ALA A 70 6.20 21.42 19.42
C ALA A 70 6.78 21.11 20.81
N GLU A 71 7.10 19.84 21.10
CA GLU A 71 7.77 19.42 22.34
C GLU A 71 9.14 20.09 22.48
N LYS A 72 9.97 20.08 21.43
CA LYS A 72 11.28 20.76 21.46
C LYS A 72 11.17 22.25 21.72
N GLN A 73 10.18 22.91 21.11
CA GLN A 73 9.94 24.34 21.31
C GLN A 73 9.46 24.64 22.73
N LEU A 74 8.52 23.84 23.25
CA LEU A 74 8.03 23.96 24.62
C LEU A 74 9.15 23.78 25.63
N LYS A 75 9.97 22.73 25.47
CA LYS A 75 11.16 22.49 26.28
C LYS A 75 12.12 23.67 26.28
N LYS A 76 12.42 24.21 25.09
CA LYS A 76 13.31 25.36 24.95
C LYS A 76 12.75 26.58 25.69
N GLN A 77 11.46 26.87 25.51
CA GLN A 77 10.79 27.98 26.17
C GLN A 77 10.77 27.82 27.69
N ASN A 78 10.48 26.61 28.19
CA ASN A 78 10.52 26.33 29.62
C ASN A 78 11.92 26.58 30.19
N ARG A 79 12.96 26.05 29.52
CA ARG A 79 14.34 26.23 29.94
C ARG A 79 14.77 27.70 29.95
N GLU A 80 14.44 28.46 28.91
CA GLU A 80 14.73 29.89 28.85
C GLU A 80 13.97 30.67 29.94
N THR A 81 12.72 30.31 30.21
CA THR A 81 11.90 30.89 31.28
C THR A 81 12.51 30.64 32.66
N ALA A 82 12.87 29.39 32.97
CA ALA A 82 13.47 29.02 34.24
C ALA A 82 14.83 29.71 34.46
N ILE A 83 15.71 29.72 33.46
CA ILE A 83 17.02 30.39 33.55
C ILE A 83 16.87 31.90 33.69
N GLY A 84 15.95 32.51 32.93
CA GLY A 84 15.70 33.94 32.97
C GLY A 84 15.12 34.37 34.32
N ALA A 85 14.07 33.69 34.78
CA ALA A 85 13.40 33.99 36.03
C ALA A 85 14.27 33.74 37.26
N ALA A 86 15.07 32.66 37.29
CA ALA A 86 15.98 32.38 38.41
C ALA A 86 17.03 33.47 38.65
N LYS A 87 17.32 34.29 37.63
CA LYS A 87 18.21 35.47 37.76
C LYS A 87 17.50 36.72 38.29
N LEU A 88 16.17 36.76 38.19
CA LEU A 88 15.36 37.90 38.64
C LEU A 88 14.93 37.76 40.09
N ILE A 89 14.79 36.52 40.57
CA ILE A 89 14.47 36.22 41.97
C ILE A 89 15.69 36.49 42.85
N SER A 90 15.50 37.25 43.93
CA SER A 90 16.56 37.60 44.88
C SER A 90 16.93 36.40 45.75
N GLY A 91 18.13 35.84 45.51
CA GLY A 91 18.67 34.77 46.36
C GLY A 91 18.99 35.24 47.78
N ASP A 92 19.35 36.52 47.96
CA ASP A 92 19.60 37.09 49.28
C ASP A 92 18.32 37.13 50.12
N ASP A 93 17.17 37.44 49.50
CA ASP A 93 15.87 37.44 50.16
C ASP A 93 15.39 36.03 50.49
N MET A 94 15.65 35.05 49.61
CA MET A 94 15.41 33.63 49.92
C MET A 94 16.22 33.21 51.15
N LEU A 95 17.52 33.52 51.18
CA LEU A 95 18.37 33.18 52.32
C LEU A 95 17.91 33.89 53.61
N LYS A 96 17.45 35.15 53.50
CA LYS A 96 16.88 35.89 54.62
C LYS A 96 15.59 35.24 55.14
N LEU A 97 14.69 34.81 54.26
CA LEU A 97 13.50 34.06 54.64
C LEU A 97 13.86 32.76 55.38
N GLN A 98 14.86 32.02 54.89
CA GLN A 98 15.37 30.80 55.54
C GLN A 98 15.94 31.05 56.94
N GLN A 99 16.41 32.27 57.22
CA GLN A 99 16.91 32.70 58.54
C GLN A 99 15.79 33.20 59.45
N GLU A 100 14.84 33.98 58.93
CA GLU A 100 13.67 34.48 59.67
C GLU A 100 12.75 33.34 60.11
N ILE A 101 12.59 32.32 59.25
CA ILE A 101 11.80 31.12 59.51
C ILE A 101 12.70 29.90 59.37
N PRO A 102 13.39 29.49 60.46
CA PRO A 102 14.33 28.38 60.41
C PRO A 102 13.66 27.08 59.94
N VAL A 103 14.42 26.27 59.19
CA VAL A 103 14.02 24.94 58.67
C VAL A 103 13.39 24.01 59.72
N GLY A 104 13.77 24.18 61.00
CA GLY A 104 13.26 23.37 62.11
C GLY A 104 11.85 23.73 62.58
N VAL A 105 11.14 24.67 61.93
CA VAL A 105 9.74 25.00 62.21
C VAL A 105 8.82 24.18 61.30
N PRO A 106 8.10 23.17 61.83
CA PRO A 106 7.15 22.38 61.04
C PRO A 106 6.06 23.20 60.36
N SER A 107 5.71 22.82 59.14
CA SER A 107 4.68 23.45 58.32
C SER A 107 3.33 23.62 59.05
N LYS A 108 2.92 22.60 59.83
CA LYS A 108 1.69 22.58 60.65
C LYS A 108 1.54 23.72 61.66
N PHE A 109 2.60 24.48 61.95
CA PHE A 109 2.53 25.66 62.81
C PHE A 109 2.02 26.91 62.09
N PHE A 110 1.88 26.85 60.76
CA PHE A 110 1.34 27.94 59.96
C PHE A 110 -0.10 27.70 59.55
N PRO A 111 -0.94 28.76 59.41
CA PRO A 111 -2.25 28.64 58.81
C PRO A 111 -2.16 27.97 57.43
N LYS A 112 -2.94 26.92 57.21
CA LYS A 112 -2.94 26.11 55.98
C LYS A 112 -1.57 25.55 55.58
N ASN A 113 -0.61 25.47 56.50
CA ASN A 113 0.79 25.08 56.28
C ASN A 113 1.67 26.12 55.54
N PHE A 114 1.31 27.41 55.52
CA PHE A 114 2.06 28.48 54.85
C PHE A 114 2.25 29.74 55.72
N PRO A 115 3.45 30.35 55.77
CA PRO A 115 3.72 31.56 56.57
C PRO A 115 3.21 32.84 55.87
N THR A 116 1.92 32.87 55.54
CA THR A 116 1.28 33.96 54.77
C THR A 116 1.34 35.31 55.46
N ASP A 117 1.54 35.36 56.79
CA ASP A 117 1.72 36.59 57.55
C ASP A 117 3.12 37.21 57.39
N ASN A 118 4.13 36.43 56.95
CA ASN A 118 5.48 36.94 56.71
C ASN A 118 5.53 37.77 55.41
N ALA A 119 5.98 39.03 55.51
CA ALA A 119 6.00 39.96 54.38
C ALA A 119 6.97 39.53 53.26
N LEU A 120 8.12 38.99 53.62
CA LEU A 120 9.13 38.52 52.67
C LEU A 120 8.65 37.28 51.91
N TYR A 121 8.01 36.33 52.61
CA TYR A 121 7.36 35.18 51.97
C TYR A 121 6.33 35.63 50.92
N ARG A 122 5.45 36.58 51.28
CA ARG A 122 4.45 37.13 50.35
C ARG A 122 5.08 37.81 49.13
N GLU A 123 6.16 38.56 49.32
CA GLU A 123 6.88 39.22 48.23
C GLU A 123 7.49 38.20 47.26
N LEU A 124 8.14 37.15 47.78
CA LEU A 124 8.71 36.08 46.97
C LEU A 124 7.62 35.28 46.22
N CYS A 125 6.49 34.99 46.85
CA CYS A 125 5.33 34.39 46.17
C CYS A 125 4.77 35.32 45.07
N GLN A 126 4.74 36.63 45.31
CA GLN A 126 4.28 37.61 44.31
C GLN A 126 5.19 37.61 43.07
N GLN A 127 6.50 37.50 43.22
CA GLN A 127 7.42 37.38 42.07
C GLN A 127 7.11 36.14 41.20
N LEU A 128 6.70 35.03 41.82
CA LEU A 128 6.29 33.82 41.11
C LEU A 128 4.92 33.98 40.43
N VAL A 129 3.99 34.70 41.06
CA VAL A 129 2.70 35.08 40.45
C VAL A 129 2.94 35.94 39.21
N ASP A 130 3.79 36.97 39.32
CA ASP A 130 4.12 37.88 38.23
C ASP A 130 4.77 37.14 37.05
N LEU A 131 5.65 36.17 37.35
CA LEU A 131 6.23 35.27 36.35
C LEU A 131 5.15 34.47 35.61
N ARG A 132 4.20 33.87 36.34
CA ARG A 132 3.08 33.15 35.72
C ARG A 132 2.18 34.09 34.93
N THR A 133 1.96 35.31 35.38
CA THR A 133 1.19 36.31 34.61
C THR A 133 1.88 36.66 33.30
N ALA A 134 3.21 36.81 33.30
CA ALA A 134 4.00 37.06 32.11
C ALA A 134 4.11 35.83 31.18
N VAL A 135 4.15 34.62 31.76
CA VAL A 135 4.26 33.35 31.06
C VAL A 135 3.14 32.42 31.54
N PRO A 136 1.92 32.53 30.98
CA PRO A 136 0.70 31.87 31.51
C PRO A 136 0.76 30.34 31.62
N ASN A 137 1.61 29.68 30.84
CA ASN A 137 1.83 28.24 30.88
C ASN A 137 2.86 27.79 31.94
N ALA A 138 3.52 28.73 32.60
CA ALA A 138 4.47 28.44 33.67
C ALA A 138 3.76 28.20 35.01
N SER A 139 4.14 27.14 35.68
CA SER A 139 3.82 26.87 37.09
C SER A 139 5.11 26.93 37.92
N PRO A 140 5.54 28.12 38.37
CA PRO A 140 6.84 28.29 39.00
C PRO A 140 6.81 28.12 40.54
N TYR A 141 7.75 27.39 41.09
CA TYR A 141 7.89 27.14 42.53
C TYR A 141 9.36 27.10 42.92
N THR A 142 9.64 27.18 44.22
CA THR A 142 11.01 27.11 44.72
C THR A 142 11.18 26.07 45.79
N PHE A 143 12.40 25.54 45.84
CA PHE A 143 12.86 24.62 46.87
C PHE A 143 14.35 24.85 47.09
N PHE A 144 14.88 24.37 48.21
CA PHE A 144 16.31 24.46 48.51
C PHE A 144 16.76 23.19 49.22
N GLN A 145 18.08 22.97 49.24
CA GLN A 145 18.67 21.88 50.00
C GLN A 145 19.00 22.35 51.41
N ASP A 146 18.40 21.74 52.44
CA ASP A 146 18.73 22.05 53.82
C ASP A 146 20.20 21.72 54.10
N PRO A 147 21.03 22.68 54.55
CA PRO A 147 22.44 22.45 54.80
C PRO A 147 22.70 21.38 55.86
N LYS A 148 21.77 21.17 56.81
CA LYS A 148 21.90 20.19 57.91
C LYS A 148 21.51 18.78 57.50
N THR A 149 20.29 18.60 57.02
CA THR A 149 19.76 17.27 56.69
C THR A 149 20.09 16.81 55.27
N LYS A 150 20.54 17.72 54.40
CA LYS A 150 20.75 17.50 52.95
C LYS A 150 19.49 17.17 52.16
N LYS A 151 18.32 17.24 52.79
CA LYS A 151 17.02 17.04 52.15
C LYS A 151 16.60 18.27 51.35
N LEU A 152 15.83 18.03 50.30
CA LEU A 152 15.18 19.10 49.54
C LEU A 152 13.85 19.46 50.23
N LEU A 153 13.64 20.75 50.45
CA LEU A 153 12.45 21.27 51.12
C LEU A 153 11.77 22.34 50.26
N TRP A 154 10.44 22.32 50.20
CA TRP A 154 9.65 23.34 49.52
C TRP A 154 9.76 24.71 50.20
N GLU A 155 9.80 25.78 49.41
CA GLU A 155 9.99 27.14 49.94
C GLU A 155 8.90 28.12 49.50
N THR A 156 8.67 28.34 48.21
CA THR A 156 7.58 29.23 47.75
C THR A 156 6.88 28.67 46.50
N THR A 157 5.68 29.16 46.23
CA THR A 157 4.89 28.77 45.06
C THR A 157 4.13 29.97 44.50
N TYR A 158 3.75 29.93 43.23
CA TYR A 158 2.93 30.94 42.55
C TYR A 158 1.48 31.03 43.03
N VAL A 159 1.11 30.28 44.08
CA VAL A 159 -0.24 30.20 44.60
C VAL A 159 -0.28 30.82 46.00
N TYR A 160 -0.96 31.96 46.12
CA TYR A 160 -0.95 32.79 47.33
C TYR A 160 -1.70 32.16 48.53
N ASP A 161 -2.69 31.31 48.23
CA ASP A 161 -3.48 30.56 49.20
C ASP A 161 -3.78 29.17 48.63
N PRO A 162 -2.79 28.26 48.65
CA PRO A 162 -2.89 27.02 47.92
C PRO A 162 -3.80 26.02 48.67
N PRO A 163 -4.68 25.30 47.97
CA PRO A 163 -5.55 24.29 48.59
C PRO A 163 -4.74 23.20 49.32
N GLU A 164 -5.11 22.88 50.56
CA GLU A 164 -4.36 21.93 51.41
C GLU A 164 -4.27 20.50 50.83
N ASP A 165 -5.17 20.14 49.91
CA ASP A 165 -5.30 18.80 49.34
C ASP A 165 -4.23 18.47 48.28
N TRP A 166 -3.60 19.47 47.65
CA TRP A 166 -2.56 19.25 46.64
C TRP A 166 -1.34 20.16 46.78
N ALA A 167 -1.38 21.15 47.67
CA ALA A 167 -0.28 22.08 47.85
C ALA A 167 0.91 21.46 48.60
N ALA A 168 2.10 21.70 48.07
CA ALA A 168 3.35 21.43 48.76
C ALA A 168 3.47 22.30 50.03
N PRO A 169 3.49 21.73 51.24
CA PRO A 169 3.53 22.53 52.46
C PRO A 169 4.88 23.25 52.58
N PHE A 170 4.88 24.48 53.13
CA PHE A 170 6.11 25.23 53.36
C PHE A 170 7.08 24.43 54.25
N ARG A 171 8.33 24.24 53.80
CA ARG A 171 9.36 23.37 54.42
C ARG A 171 8.99 21.88 54.48
N GLY A 172 7.95 21.45 53.77
CA GLY A 172 7.65 20.04 53.57
C GLY A 172 8.79 19.34 52.85
N ASP A 173 8.99 18.06 53.15
CA ASP A 173 9.95 17.23 52.43
C ASP A 173 9.47 17.04 50.99
N VAL A 174 10.33 17.35 50.02
CA VAL A 174 10.00 17.22 48.59
C VAL A 174 9.55 15.79 48.25
N THR A 175 10.05 14.77 48.97
CA THR A 175 9.71 13.37 48.75
C THR A 175 8.24 13.02 49.01
N GLU A 176 7.52 13.83 49.79
CA GLU A 176 6.09 13.63 50.06
C GLU A 176 5.24 13.76 48.79
N LEU A 177 5.69 14.57 47.81
CA LEU A 177 4.98 14.79 46.55
C LEU A 177 5.66 14.16 45.34
N VAL A 178 6.99 14.20 45.27
CA VAL A 178 7.72 13.74 44.07
C VAL A 178 8.17 12.28 44.15
N GLY A 179 7.91 11.61 45.28
CA GLY A 179 8.34 10.24 45.55
C GLY A 179 9.71 10.16 46.23
N PRO A 180 10.25 8.93 46.40
CA PRO A 180 11.42 8.69 47.24
C PRO A 180 12.68 9.34 46.67
N GLU A 181 13.71 9.52 47.53
CA GLU A 181 14.99 10.12 47.14
C GLU A 181 15.70 9.37 46.00
N THR A 182 15.44 8.07 45.84
CA THR A 182 15.96 7.25 44.73
C THR A 182 15.22 7.46 43.41
N GLY A 183 14.11 8.20 43.41
CA GLY A 183 13.29 8.47 42.23
C GLY A 183 13.95 9.46 41.27
N LEU A 184 13.61 9.34 39.98
CA LEU A 184 14.19 10.17 38.92
C LEU A 184 13.98 11.68 39.18
N THR A 185 12.74 12.09 39.51
CA THR A 185 12.39 13.49 39.79
C THR A 185 13.26 14.06 40.91
N TYR A 186 13.32 13.38 42.06
CA TYR A 186 14.14 13.83 43.19
C TYR A 186 15.62 13.96 42.81
N GLN A 187 16.18 12.98 42.08
CA GLN A 187 17.58 13.03 41.65
C GLN A 187 17.87 14.19 40.68
N LEU A 188 16.92 14.52 39.80
CA LEU A 188 17.04 15.68 38.91
C LEU A 188 16.94 17.00 39.69
N MET A 189 16.02 17.09 40.66
CA MET A 189 15.91 18.23 41.56
C MET A 189 17.15 18.41 42.46
N LEU A 190 17.74 17.31 42.95
CA LEU A 190 18.97 17.38 43.74
C LEU A 190 20.15 17.85 42.89
N LYS A 191 20.25 17.33 41.66
CA LYS A 191 21.26 17.75 40.70
C LYS A 191 21.13 19.23 40.36
N SER A 192 19.91 19.79 40.36
CA SER A 192 19.66 21.17 39.95
C SER A 192 20.07 22.24 40.95
N VAL A 193 20.34 21.84 42.20
CA VAL A 193 20.98 22.69 43.22
C VAL A 193 22.27 23.31 42.70
N ASN A 194 22.98 22.64 41.78
CA ASN A 194 24.26 23.09 41.26
C ASN A 194 24.28 23.50 39.78
N GLN A 195 23.23 23.17 39.01
CA GLN A 195 23.20 23.41 37.56
C GLN A 195 21.77 23.43 37.04
N VAL A 196 21.58 23.94 35.82
CA VAL A 196 20.25 23.87 35.18
C VAL A 196 19.98 22.44 34.71
N VAL A 197 18.84 21.88 35.08
CA VAL A 197 18.43 20.51 34.75
C VAL A 197 17.05 20.53 34.10
N ASP A 198 16.91 19.87 32.96
CA ASP A 198 15.60 19.63 32.34
C ASP A 198 15.11 18.23 32.73
N GLN A 199 13.86 18.13 33.14
CA GLN A 199 13.17 16.87 33.37
C GLN A 199 12.37 16.47 32.13
N PRO A 200 12.54 15.24 31.61
CA PRO A 200 11.70 14.74 30.53
C PRO A 200 10.21 14.77 30.91
N PRO A 201 9.30 14.84 29.92
CA PRO A 201 7.87 14.85 30.20
C PRO A 201 7.43 13.67 31.07
N TYR A 202 6.72 13.96 32.16
CA TYR A 202 6.19 12.99 33.10
C TYR A 202 4.68 13.16 33.26
N ALA A 203 4.00 12.11 33.69
CA ALA A 203 2.57 12.14 33.98
C ALA A 203 2.33 12.14 35.49
N GLU A 204 1.39 12.95 35.95
CA GLU A 204 0.88 12.89 37.30
C GLU A 204 -0.23 11.85 37.44
N SER A 205 -0.61 11.54 38.68
CA SER A 205 -1.74 10.65 39.01
C SER A 205 -3.07 11.10 38.39
N SER A 206 -3.22 12.39 38.11
CA SER A 206 -4.36 13.00 37.43
C SER A 206 -4.42 12.70 35.92
N GLY A 207 -3.35 12.12 35.35
CA GLY A 207 -3.19 11.91 33.91
C GLY A 207 -2.64 13.13 33.14
N LYS A 208 -2.53 14.30 33.80
CA LYS A 208 -1.88 15.47 33.20
C LYS A 208 -0.39 15.24 33.02
N ARG A 209 0.14 15.77 31.92
CA ARG A 209 1.56 15.65 31.57
C ARG A 209 2.25 16.99 31.73
N TRP A 210 3.44 16.95 32.30
CA TRP A 210 4.25 18.12 32.61
C TRP A 210 5.66 17.92 32.11
N GLU A 211 6.29 19.01 31.70
CA GLU A 211 7.73 19.09 31.49
C GLU A 211 8.29 20.17 32.41
N SER A 212 9.37 19.86 33.12
CA SER A 212 9.92 20.76 34.13
C SER A 212 11.35 21.17 33.79
N THR A 213 11.69 22.41 34.11
CA THR A 213 13.08 22.85 34.17
C THR A 213 13.40 23.41 35.54
N TYR A 214 14.54 23.02 36.07
CA TYR A 214 15.07 23.46 37.35
C TYR A 214 16.30 24.33 37.15
N ALA A 215 16.29 25.54 37.68
CA ALA A 215 17.38 26.50 37.58
C ALA A 215 17.81 26.99 38.97
N PRO A 216 19.10 26.92 39.34
CA PRO A 216 19.57 27.40 40.64
C PRO A 216 19.43 28.92 40.73
N ILE A 217 18.91 29.38 41.86
CA ILE A 217 18.86 30.79 42.26
C ILE A 217 20.13 31.09 43.05
N LYS A 218 20.79 32.21 42.69
CA LYS A 218 22.06 32.63 43.29
C LYS A 218 21.88 33.83 44.20
N ASP A 219 22.63 33.85 45.29
CA ASP A 219 22.80 35.02 46.16
C ASP A 219 23.69 36.08 45.48
N SER A 220 23.82 37.27 46.08
CA SER A 220 24.68 38.34 45.55
C SER A 220 26.18 37.98 45.51
N LYS A 221 26.58 36.92 46.22
CA LYS A 221 27.96 36.38 46.25
C LYS A 221 28.17 35.30 45.19
N GLY A 222 27.14 34.90 44.46
CA GLY A 222 27.17 33.87 43.42
C GLY A 222 27.00 32.43 43.93
N ASN A 223 26.69 32.23 45.20
CA ASN A 223 26.41 30.91 45.77
C ASN A 223 24.97 30.49 45.41
N ASN A 224 24.77 29.20 45.13
CA ASN A 224 23.43 28.66 44.92
C ASN A 224 22.75 28.50 46.29
N VAL A 225 21.60 29.16 46.48
CA VAL A 225 20.88 29.20 47.78
C VAL A 225 19.50 28.58 47.71
N ALA A 226 18.91 28.51 46.52
CA ALA A 226 17.64 27.88 46.24
C ALA A 226 17.59 27.43 44.77
N VAL A 227 16.50 26.81 44.36
CA VAL A 227 16.22 26.41 42.99
C VAL A 227 14.82 26.87 42.62
N LEU A 228 14.70 27.46 41.43
CA LEU A 228 13.43 27.69 40.76
C LEU A 228 13.09 26.47 39.90
N GLY A 229 11.99 25.79 40.20
CA GLY A 229 11.34 24.86 39.30
C GLY A 229 10.26 25.56 38.49
N VAL A 230 10.18 25.26 37.21
CA VAL A 230 9.12 25.74 36.32
C VAL A 230 8.53 24.56 35.57
N ASP A 231 7.26 24.28 35.84
CA ASP A 231 6.52 23.22 35.14
C ASP A 231 5.66 23.83 34.02
N PHE A 232 5.78 23.29 32.82
CA PHE A 232 4.91 23.62 31.69
C PHE A 232 3.94 22.46 31.46
N ALA A 233 2.64 22.77 31.40
CA ALA A 233 1.62 21.80 31.04
C ALA A 233 1.77 21.38 29.57
N MET A 234 1.69 20.09 29.29
CA MET A 234 1.80 19.54 27.94
C MET A 234 0.47 19.62 27.16
N ASP A 235 -0.57 20.23 27.72
CA ASP A 235 -1.90 20.40 27.11
C ASP A 235 -1.81 21.05 25.72
N TYR A 236 -0.88 22.00 25.54
CA TYR A 236 -0.62 22.63 24.25
C TYR A 236 -0.10 21.61 23.22
N VAL A 237 0.81 20.72 23.61
CA VAL A 237 1.36 19.69 22.71
C VAL A 237 0.26 18.70 22.29
N GLU A 238 -0.65 18.35 23.20
CA GLU A 238 -1.81 17.53 22.87
C GLU A 238 -2.76 18.24 21.90
N THR A 239 -2.96 19.54 22.08
CA THR A 239 -3.73 20.37 21.16
C THR A 239 -3.09 20.39 19.77
N VAL A 240 -1.76 20.61 19.69
CA VAL A 240 -1.00 20.57 18.43
C VAL A 240 -1.11 19.20 17.76
N ARG A 241 -1.04 18.09 18.52
CA ARG A 241 -1.25 16.74 17.98
C ARG A 241 -2.63 16.60 17.33
N ASN A 242 -3.68 17.03 18.03
CA ASN A 242 -5.05 16.92 17.55
C ASN A 242 -5.31 17.82 16.34
N GLU A 243 -4.73 19.01 16.31
CA GLU A 243 -4.79 19.91 15.16
C GLU A 243 -4.01 19.37 13.97
N ALA A 244 -2.82 18.80 14.18
CA ALA A 244 -2.04 18.16 13.14
C ALA A 244 -2.82 16.99 12.51
N LEU A 245 -3.46 16.15 13.33
CA LEU A 245 -4.34 15.07 12.86
C LEU A 245 -5.52 15.60 12.05
N LYS A 246 -6.23 16.62 12.57
CA LYS A 246 -7.37 17.24 11.86
C LYS A 246 -6.97 17.91 10.55
N GLY A 247 -5.76 18.50 10.50
CA GLY A 247 -5.23 19.17 9.32
C GLY A 247 -4.75 18.20 8.24
N ILE A 248 -4.06 17.12 8.63
CA ILE A 248 -3.49 16.16 7.67
C ILE A 248 -4.53 15.19 7.11
N LEU A 249 -5.53 14.81 7.91
CA LEU A 249 -6.56 13.84 7.52
C LEU A 249 -7.30 14.21 6.21
N PRO A 250 -7.82 15.44 6.01
CA PRO A 250 -8.50 15.79 4.75
C PRO A 250 -7.54 15.77 3.55
N ILE A 251 -6.29 16.19 3.73
CA ILE A 251 -5.26 16.16 2.68
C ILE A 251 -4.93 14.72 2.29
N LEU A 252 -4.80 13.84 3.28
CA LEU A 252 -4.55 12.41 3.09
C LEU A 252 -5.73 11.74 2.37
N LEU A 253 -6.97 12.02 2.79
CA LEU A 253 -8.17 11.50 2.14
C LEU A 253 -8.30 11.99 0.68
N LEU A 254 -8.04 13.28 0.44
CA LEU A 254 -8.09 13.85 -0.90
C LEU A 254 -7.02 13.24 -1.82
N SER A 255 -5.77 13.17 -1.35
CA SER A 255 -4.67 12.58 -2.12
C SER A 255 -4.88 11.09 -2.36
N TYR A 256 -5.44 10.36 -1.39
CA TYR A 256 -5.81 8.96 -1.56
C TYR A 256 -6.96 8.76 -2.56
N ALA A 257 -7.97 9.64 -2.55
CA ALA A 257 -9.05 9.62 -3.54
C ALA A 257 -8.52 9.89 -4.97
N VAL A 258 -7.63 10.88 -5.12
CA VAL A 258 -6.94 11.17 -6.38
C VAL A 258 -6.13 9.95 -6.85
N LEU A 259 -5.44 9.27 -5.93
CA LEU A 259 -4.69 8.05 -6.24
C LEU A 259 -5.61 6.93 -6.74
N ILE A 260 -6.75 6.68 -6.09
CA ILE A 260 -7.71 5.67 -6.53
C ILE A 260 -8.22 5.99 -7.94
N ILE A 261 -8.59 7.25 -8.20
CA ILE A 261 -9.03 7.70 -9.52
C ILE A 261 -7.92 7.46 -10.56
N MET A 262 -6.68 7.83 -10.24
CA MET A 262 -5.54 7.64 -11.13
C MET A 262 -5.27 6.15 -11.43
N VAL A 263 -5.31 5.28 -10.41
CA VAL A 263 -5.19 3.83 -10.58
C VAL A 263 -6.31 3.26 -11.45
N LEU A 264 -7.55 3.72 -11.27
CA LEU A 264 -8.69 3.28 -12.08
C LEU A 264 -8.56 3.72 -13.55
N VAL A 265 -8.10 4.95 -13.80
CA VAL A 265 -7.84 5.46 -15.15
C VAL A 265 -6.75 4.63 -15.82
N LEU A 266 -5.60 4.44 -15.17
CA LEU A 266 -4.49 3.63 -15.70
C LEU A 266 -4.88 2.17 -15.94
N ALA A 267 -5.57 1.54 -14.98
CA ALA A 267 -6.03 0.16 -15.11
C ALA A 267 -7.01 0.00 -16.29
N THR A 268 -7.88 0.99 -16.50
CA THR A 268 -8.84 0.97 -17.62
C THR A 268 -8.13 1.18 -18.96
N TRP A 269 -7.17 2.11 -19.00
CA TRP A 269 -6.40 2.43 -20.20
C TRP A 269 -5.53 1.25 -20.65
N LEU A 270 -4.84 0.55 -19.73
CA LEU A 270 -4.00 -0.61 -20.05
C LEU A 270 -4.82 -1.88 -20.34
N THR A 271 -5.87 -2.15 -19.57
CA THR A 271 -6.58 -3.44 -19.70
C THR A 271 -7.51 -3.48 -20.91
N ARG A 272 -8.06 -2.35 -21.36
CA ARG A 272 -8.95 -2.30 -22.54
C ARG A 272 -8.29 -2.85 -23.83
N PRO A 273 -7.12 -2.37 -24.27
CA PRO A 273 -6.46 -2.88 -25.48
C PRO A 273 -6.02 -4.34 -25.32
N LEU A 274 -5.53 -4.74 -24.15
CA LEU A 274 -5.18 -6.14 -23.88
C LEU A 274 -6.39 -7.08 -24.06
N LYS A 275 -7.55 -6.70 -23.51
CA LYS A 275 -8.77 -7.51 -23.68
C LYS A 275 -9.18 -7.64 -25.15
N ARG A 276 -9.02 -6.57 -25.96
CA ARG A 276 -9.28 -6.62 -27.41
C ARG A 276 -8.35 -7.58 -28.13
N LEU A 277 -7.04 -7.52 -27.83
CA LEU A 277 -6.05 -8.45 -28.39
C LEU A 277 -6.34 -9.90 -27.99
N THR A 278 -6.73 -10.16 -26.74
CA THR A 278 -7.12 -11.51 -26.29
C THR A 278 -8.33 -12.03 -27.06
N VAL A 279 -9.36 -11.21 -27.27
CA VAL A 279 -10.55 -11.61 -28.04
C VAL A 279 -10.20 -11.85 -29.50
N ALA A 280 -9.39 -10.98 -30.13
CA ALA A 280 -8.94 -11.17 -31.50
C ALA A 280 -8.14 -12.48 -31.63
N SER A 281 -7.20 -12.73 -30.72
CA SER A 281 -6.41 -13.97 -30.68
C SER A 281 -7.28 -15.22 -30.58
N GLN A 282 -8.35 -15.18 -29.78
CA GLN A 282 -9.29 -16.30 -29.67
C GLN A 282 -10.03 -16.57 -30.99
N ARG A 283 -10.50 -15.53 -31.67
CA ARG A 283 -11.20 -15.68 -32.97
C ARG A 283 -10.30 -16.28 -34.05
N ILE A 284 -9.05 -15.84 -34.09
CA ILE A 284 -8.03 -16.38 -35.02
C ILE A 284 -7.75 -17.85 -34.71
N ALA A 285 -7.65 -18.21 -33.42
CA ALA A 285 -7.50 -19.61 -33.01
C ALA A 285 -8.71 -20.48 -33.41
N ASP A 286 -9.91 -19.90 -33.43
CA ASP A 286 -11.15 -20.56 -33.86
C ASP A 286 -11.31 -20.58 -35.41
N GLY A 287 -10.33 -20.05 -36.16
CA GLY A 287 -10.31 -20.08 -37.63
C GLY A 287 -11.01 -18.89 -38.32
N ASP A 288 -11.45 -17.89 -37.57
CA ASP A 288 -12.00 -16.64 -38.11
C ASP A 288 -10.87 -15.65 -38.41
N TYR A 289 -10.39 -15.68 -39.66
CA TYR A 289 -9.32 -14.80 -40.16
C TYR A 289 -9.83 -13.60 -40.96
N GLU A 290 -11.14 -13.46 -41.15
CA GLU A 290 -11.72 -12.40 -42.01
C GLU A 290 -12.23 -11.20 -41.20
N THR A 291 -12.07 -11.23 -39.88
CA THR A 291 -12.42 -10.10 -39.04
C THR A 291 -11.46 -8.93 -39.30
N GLU A 292 -11.98 -7.82 -39.82
CA GLU A 292 -11.28 -6.55 -39.78
C GLU A 292 -10.93 -6.26 -38.31
N MET A 293 -9.65 -6.29 -37.99
CA MET A 293 -9.22 -5.66 -36.76
C MET A 293 -9.51 -4.17 -36.95
N ASP A 294 -10.58 -3.70 -36.28
CA ASP A 294 -10.79 -2.27 -36.04
C ASP A 294 -9.42 -1.66 -35.77
N GLN A 295 -9.03 -0.75 -36.67
CA GLN A 295 -7.66 -0.26 -36.85
C GLN A 295 -6.89 -0.23 -35.52
N PRO A 296 -5.61 -0.69 -35.51
CA PRO A 296 -4.83 -0.79 -34.28
C PRO A 296 -4.97 0.54 -33.54
N SER A 297 -5.67 0.48 -32.41
CA SER A 297 -6.08 1.63 -31.61
C SER A 297 -5.00 2.68 -31.71
N THR A 298 -5.24 3.74 -32.48
CA THR A 298 -4.32 4.86 -32.63
C THR A 298 -4.33 5.58 -31.29
N SER A 299 -3.63 4.99 -30.33
CA SER A 299 -3.16 5.71 -29.16
C SER A 299 -2.43 6.92 -29.74
N ARG A 300 -2.83 8.12 -29.32
CA ARG A 300 -2.14 9.36 -29.69
C ARG A 300 -0.65 9.34 -29.30
N PHE A 301 -0.22 8.35 -28.52
CA PHE A 301 1.17 8.12 -28.12
C PHE A 301 1.66 6.77 -28.66
N ALA A 302 2.81 6.79 -29.33
CA ALA A 302 3.55 5.61 -29.77
C ALA A 302 4.10 4.87 -28.54
N ASP A 303 3.22 4.10 -27.90
CA ASP A 303 3.49 3.28 -26.72
C ASP A 303 3.73 1.82 -27.18
N GLU A 304 4.42 1.04 -26.35
CA GLU A 304 4.63 -0.41 -26.50
C GLU A 304 3.34 -1.16 -26.86
N MET A 305 2.17 -0.70 -26.39
CA MET A 305 0.87 -1.28 -26.74
C MET A 305 0.49 -1.08 -28.22
N ALA A 306 0.87 0.05 -28.82
CA ALA A 306 0.65 0.31 -30.24
C ALA A 306 1.53 -0.59 -31.10
N VAL A 307 2.81 -0.75 -30.70
CA VAL A 307 3.77 -1.64 -31.37
C VAL A 307 3.31 -3.10 -31.29
N LEU A 308 2.81 -3.55 -30.14
CA LEU A 308 2.27 -4.90 -29.99
C LEU A 308 1.05 -5.11 -30.90
N SER A 309 0.14 -4.14 -30.95
CA SER A 309 -1.06 -4.21 -31.79
C SER A 309 -0.72 -4.25 -33.28
N SER A 310 0.24 -3.45 -33.74
CA SER A 310 0.68 -3.45 -35.15
C SER A 310 1.38 -4.75 -35.53
N THR A 311 2.24 -5.27 -34.65
CA THR A 311 2.95 -6.54 -34.88
C THR A 311 1.97 -7.72 -34.91
N PHE A 312 0.97 -7.70 -34.03
CA PHE A 312 -0.12 -8.68 -34.03
C PHE A 312 -0.92 -8.62 -35.33
N ALA A 313 -1.35 -7.44 -35.77
CA ALA A 313 -2.07 -7.27 -37.03
C ALA A 313 -1.30 -7.83 -38.24
N LEU A 314 0.01 -7.60 -38.31
CA LEU A 314 0.88 -8.15 -39.35
C LEU A 314 0.92 -9.69 -39.33
N MET A 315 0.95 -10.30 -38.15
CA MET A 315 0.94 -11.76 -38.00
C MET A 315 -0.38 -12.35 -38.51
N VAL A 316 -1.51 -11.73 -38.20
CA VAL A 316 -2.84 -12.18 -38.64
C VAL A 316 -2.97 -12.13 -40.16
N GLU A 317 -2.51 -11.06 -40.80
CA GLU A 317 -2.55 -10.98 -42.26
C GLU A 317 -1.68 -12.06 -42.92
N LYS A 318 -0.50 -12.36 -42.35
CA LYS A 318 0.35 -13.46 -42.83
C LYS A 318 -0.33 -14.83 -42.69
N VAL A 319 -1.02 -15.08 -41.58
CA VAL A 319 -1.78 -16.33 -41.38
C VAL A 319 -2.93 -16.41 -42.37
N ARG A 320 -3.70 -15.32 -42.56
CA ARG A 320 -4.79 -15.26 -43.54
C ARG A 320 -4.33 -15.57 -44.95
N ILE A 321 -3.22 -14.97 -45.39
CA ILE A 321 -2.61 -15.24 -46.70
C ILE A 321 -2.19 -16.72 -46.82
N ARG A 322 -1.58 -17.28 -45.76
CA ARG A 322 -1.17 -18.69 -45.75
C ARG A 322 -2.36 -19.64 -45.88
N GLU A 323 -3.44 -19.41 -45.14
CA GLU A 323 -4.66 -20.22 -45.21
C GLU A 323 -5.34 -20.14 -46.57
N ARG A 324 -5.43 -18.94 -47.17
CA ARG A 324 -5.97 -18.78 -48.54
C ARG A 324 -5.12 -19.49 -49.59
N ASN A 325 -3.79 -19.40 -49.47
CA ASN A 325 -2.88 -20.10 -50.36
C ASN A 325 -3.03 -21.62 -50.23
N LEU A 326 -3.16 -22.11 -48.99
CA LEU A 326 -3.40 -23.52 -48.72
C LEU A 326 -4.76 -23.97 -49.29
N ALA A 327 -5.83 -23.22 -49.08
CA ALA A 327 -7.15 -23.51 -49.62
C ALA A 327 -7.17 -23.54 -51.16
N SER A 328 -6.48 -22.60 -51.81
CA SER A 328 -6.29 -22.59 -53.27
C SER A 328 -5.50 -23.80 -53.77
N GLN A 329 -4.44 -24.20 -53.06
CA GLN A 329 -3.65 -25.40 -53.39
C GLN A 329 -4.48 -26.68 -53.24
N VAL A 330 -5.23 -26.81 -52.15
CA VAL A 330 -6.15 -27.93 -51.92
C VAL A 330 -7.20 -27.98 -53.02
N ARG A 331 -7.87 -26.85 -53.33
CA ARG A 331 -8.86 -26.79 -54.42
C ARG A 331 -8.26 -27.20 -55.77
N ARG A 332 -7.06 -26.72 -56.10
CA ARG A 332 -6.36 -27.11 -57.33
C ARG A 332 -6.05 -28.60 -57.35
N LEU A 333 -5.56 -29.16 -56.26
CA LEU A 333 -5.28 -30.59 -56.12
C LEU A 333 -6.56 -31.42 -56.26
N THR A 334 -7.67 -31.01 -55.63
CA THR A 334 -8.97 -31.68 -55.77
C THR A 334 -9.43 -31.71 -57.23
N VAL A 335 -9.37 -30.57 -57.93
CA VAL A 335 -9.73 -30.50 -59.36
C VAL A 335 -8.85 -31.42 -60.21
N GLN A 336 -7.54 -31.47 -59.94
CA GLN A 336 -6.61 -32.37 -60.65
C GLN A 336 -6.93 -33.85 -60.37
N ILE A 337 -7.22 -34.20 -59.13
CA ILE A 337 -7.60 -35.57 -58.74
C ILE A 337 -8.91 -35.97 -59.41
N ASP A 338 -9.92 -35.09 -59.41
CA ASP A 338 -11.22 -35.36 -60.04
C ASP A 338 -11.10 -35.48 -61.56
N ALA A 339 -10.28 -34.64 -62.20
CA ALA A 339 -9.98 -34.75 -63.62
C ALA A 339 -9.28 -36.07 -63.95
N LYS A 340 -8.27 -36.46 -63.16
CA LYS A 340 -7.55 -37.73 -63.33
C LYS A 340 -8.46 -38.94 -63.11
N LYS A 341 -9.33 -38.91 -62.10
CA LYS A 341 -10.35 -39.95 -61.89
C LYS A 341 -11.31 -40.04 -63.07
N ARG A 342 -11.77 -38.90 -63.59
CA ARG A 342 -12.68 -38.86 -64.74
C ARG A 342 -12.01 -39.44 -65.99
N GLU A 343 -10.74 -39.13 -66.22
CA GLU A 343 -9.94 -39.73 -67.30
C GLU A 343 -9.81 -41.24 -67.13
N GLN A 344 -9.52 -41.73 -65.92
CA GLN A 344 -9.50 -43.17 -65.62
C GLN A 344 -10.86 -43.84 -65.85
N SER A 345 -11.97 -43.24 -65.42
CA SER A 345 -13.31 -43.78 -65.67
C SER A 345 -13.69 -43.77 -67.14
N VAL A 346 -13.25 -42.78 -67.92
CA VAL A 346 -13.43 -42.77 -69.38
C VAL A 346 -12.60 -43.86 -70.03
N ALA A 347 -11.34 -44.05 -69.61
CA ALA A 347 -10.47 -45.12 -70.10
C ALA A 347 -11.06 -46.52 -69.81
N GLU A 348 -11.57 -46.73 -68.59
CA GLU A 348 -12.24 -47.98 -68.19
C GLU A 348 -13.55 -48.22 -68.98
N LEU A 349 -14.29 -47.17 -69.32
CA LEU A 349 -15.47 -47.25 -70.19
C LEU A 349 -15.09 -47.55 -71.66
N THR A 350 -13.99 -46.97 -72.17
CA THR A 350 -13.50 -47.25 -73.54
C THR A 350 -12.93 -48.65 -73.70
N ASP A 351 -12.35 -49.22 -72.64
CA ASP A 351 -11.85 -50.60 -72.61
C ASP A 351 -12.96 -51.63 -72.29
N SER A 352 -14.18 -51.19 -71.95
CA SER A 352 -15.32 -52.07 -71.72
C SER A 352 -16.02 -52.45 -73.04
N ASP A 353 -16.60 -53.66 -73.09
CA ASP A 353 -17.30 -54.23 -74.26
C ASP A 353 -18.38 -53.32 -74.88
N PHE A 354 -18.86 -52.31 -74.14
CA PHE A 354 -19.84 -51.32 -74.59
C PHE A 354 -19.33 -50.43 -75.74
N PHE A 355 -18.06 -50.03 -75.72
CA PHE A 355 -17.50 -49.15 -76.76
C PHE A 355 -17.30 -49.89 -78.09
N SER A 356 -16.94 -51.18 -78.01
CA SER A 356 -16.84 -52.08 -79.16
C SER A 356 -18.18 -52.25 -79.89
N ASP A 357 -19.28 -52.43 -79.15
CA ASP A 357 -20.65 -52.59 -79.71
C ASP A 357 -21.15 -51.34 -80.45
N ILE A 358 -20.80 -50.13 -79.97
CA ILE A 358 -21.16 -48.87 -80.65
C ILE A 358 -20.36 -48.67 -81.94
N LEU A 359 -19.06 -48.99 -81.95
CA LEU A 359 -18.23 -48.89 -83.15
C LEU A 359 -18.72 -49.85 -84.25
N GLU A 360 -19.17 -51.04 -83.88
CA GLU A 360 -19.76 -52.02 -84.79
C GLU A 360 -21.07 -51.50 -85.43
N LYS A 361 -21.98 -50.93 -84.62
CA LYS A 361 -23.23 -50.31 -85.11
C LYS A 361 -23.01 -49.08 -85.99
N GLY A 362 -22.01 -48.25 -85.69
CA GLY A 362 -21.66 -47.09 -86.49
C GLY A 362 -21.08 -47.45 -87.86
N LYS A 363 -20.31 -48.54 -87.94
CA LYS A 363 -19.78 -49.05 -89.21
C LYS A 363 -20.91 -49.59 -90.11
N ALA A 364 -21.88 -50.29 -89.53
CA ALA A 364 -23.07 -50.76 -90.25
C ALA A 364 -23.92 -49.62 -90.85
N LEU A 365 -24.03 -48.48 -90.15
CA LEU A 365 -24.72 -47.29 -90.67
C LEU A 365 -23.96 -46.59 -91.81
N ARG A 366 -22.63 -46.57 -91.76
CA ARG A 366 -21.79 -45.90 -92.77
C ARG A 366 -21.72 -46.68 -94.08
N GLU A 367 -21.72 -48.00 -94.00
CA GLU A 367 -21.77 -48.88 -95.17
C GLU A 367 -23.17 -48.85 -95.83
N GLY A 368 -24.23 -48.53 -95.07
CA GLY A 368 -25.57 -48.30 -95.62
C GLY A 368 -25.74 -46.99 -96.41
N PHE A 369 -25.01 -45.91 -96.07
CA PHE A 369 -25.23 -44.60 -96.68
C PHE A 369 -24.46 -44.36 -97.99
N VAL A 370 -23.41 -45.14 -98.27
CA VAL A 370 -22.54 -44.94 -99.46
C VAL A 370 -23.04 -45.68 -100.71
N ALA A 371 -24.01 -46.59 -100.57
CA ALA A 371 -24.50 -47.42 -101.68
C ALA A 371 -25.69 -46.82 -102.48
N GLU A 372 -26.36 -45.76 -102.00
CA GLU A 372 -27.70 -45.40 -102.53
C GLU A 372 -27.82 -44.08 -103.31
N VAL A 373 -26.74 -43.32 -103.57
CA VAL A 373 -26.87 -42.06 -104.36
C VAL A 373 -25.69 -41.79 -105.33
N LYS A 374 -25.93 -42.03 -106.63
CA LYS A 374 -25.38 -41.28 -107.81
C LYS A 374 -26.00 -41.80 -109.12
N PRO A 375 -26.10 -41.00 -110.21
CA PRO A 375 -26.38 -39.56 -110.31
C PRO A 375 -27.48 -39.23 -111.35
N GLY A 376 -28.15 -38.08 -111.21
CA GLY A 376 -29.04 -37.55 -112.26
C GLY A 376 -29.20 -36.03 -112.18
N GLY A 377 -28.60 -35.34 -113.16
CA GLY A 377 -29.16 -34.15 -113.84
C GLY A 377 -29.13 -32.77 -113.17
N SER A 378 -28.35 -31.86 -113.81
CA SER A 378 -28.62 -30.42 -114.11
C SER A 378 -29.15 -29.49 -112.99
N ALA A 379 -28.38 -28.51 -112.53
CA ALA A 379 -28.16 -27.17 -113.11
C ALA A 379 -29.25 -26.13 -112.73
N ASP A 380 -28.89 -25.24 -111.80
CA ASP A 380 -29.22 -23.80 -111.66
C ASP A 380 -28.68 -23.38 -110.27
N ALA A 381 -27.71 -22.48 -110.06
CA ALA A 381 -27.44 -21.14 -110.58
C ALA A 381 -28.46 -20.07 -110.14
N ALA A 382 -28.32 -19.58 -108.90
CA ALA A 382 -28.43 -18.16 -108.53
C ALA A 382 -28.01 -18.02 -107.04
N THR A 383 -26.85 -17.45 -106.67
CA THR A 383 -26.59 -16.01 -106.51
C THR A 383 -27.74 -15.24 -105.88
N ASP A 384 -27.61 -14.89 -104.61
CA ASP A 384 -27.39 -13.48 -104.32
C ASP A 384 -26.51 -13.29 -103.09
N ALA A 385 -25.57 -12.37 -103.24
CA ALA A 385 -24.53 -12.00 -102.31
C ALA A 385 -24.86 -10.56 -101.81
N PRO A 386 -23.96 -9.84 -101.12
CA PRO A 386 -24.31 -9.18 -99.87
C PRO A 386 -24.36 -7.66 -99.98
N GLY A 387 -24.97 -7.02 -98.99
CA GLY A 387 -24.81 -5.61 -98.68
C GLY A 387 -25.23 -5.42 -97.22
N ASP A 388 -24.62 -4.58 -96.41
CA ASP A 388 -23.68 -3.52 -96.70
C ASP A 388 -23.13 -2.99 -95.35
N THR A 389 -21.85 -2.56 -95.40
CA THR A 389 -21.24 -1.40 -94.71
C THR A 389 -21.52 -1.12 -93.23
N GLU A 390 -20.49 -1.23 -92.38
CA GLU A 390 -19.65 -0.10 -91.88
C GLU A 390 -20.38 0.88 -90.96
N ALA A 391 -20.03 0.83 -89.67
CA ALA A 391 -19.62 1.96 -88.83
C ALA A 391 -19.00 1.45 -87.53
#